data_AF-A0A3Q2VEL0-F1
#
_entry.id   AF-A0A3Q2VEL0-F1
#
_cell.length_a   1.000
_cell.length_b   1.000
_cell.length_c   1.000
_cell.angle_alpha   90.00
_cell.angle_beta   90.00
_cell.angle_gamma   90.00
#
_symmetry.space_group_name_H-M   'P 1'
#
loop_
_entity.id
_entity.type
_entity.pdbx_description
1 polymer ?
#
loop_
_entity_poly.entity_id
_entity_poly.type
_entity_poly.pdbx_seq_one_letter_code
_entity_poly.pdbx_strand_id
1 'polypeptide(L)'
;CNAFCSCLAETTLCWTYHYSNETMNWTQAREWCQKYFTDMVVIQNQAENDYLVSILPQKSSSPYFWIGITRNHMNESWIWIGNNSTWIGNNSWAPNEPNNVHATEFCVEIYTNTGENRGKWNDEKCSKSKYAACFKTQCNESSCERGRCQEAINSTTCLCERGFKGDRCQTPVECLPLSEPYNGYHSCSRGNQTFNTTCRLKCHPGFFINGSSFVTCEDTGDWSGPRLTCAAVECPPLPQTYNGSHNCSRGNQTFKTTCHFKCDPGFFVIGSPAVTCGETRVWSGPRPTCTSNFKKIIFDMYMNDVL
;
A
#
# COMPACT_ATOMS: atom_id res chain seq x y z
N CYS A 1 5.68 22.53 -13.72
CA CYS A 1 5.51 22.90 -12.31
C CYS A 1 5.23 24.40 -12.23
N ASN A 2 3.99 24.80 -11.93
CA ASN A 2 3.67 26.21 -11.67
C ASN A 2 4.11 26.57 -10.25
N ALA A 3 4.84 27.66 -10.14
CA ALA A 3 5.67 28.01 -9.00
C ALA A 3 4.87 28.69 -7.88
N PHE A 4 4.33 27.96 -6.90
CA PHE A 4 3.93 28.51 -5.59
C PHE A 4 3.99 27.50 -4.42
N CYS A 5 4.60 26.32 -4.59
CA CYS A 5 4.83 25.36 -3.50
C CYS A 5 6.33 25.11 -3.37
N SER A 6 6.93 25.45 -2.22
CA SER A 6 8.29 25.03 -1.91
C SER A 6 8.29 23.52 -1.69
N CYS A 7 8.93 22.78 -2.60
CA CYS A 7 9.42 21.45 -2.29
C CYS A 7 10.44 21.60 -1.17
N LEU A 8 10.12 21.14 0.04
CA LEU A 8 11.00 20.44 0.97
C LEU A 8 10.15 20.04 2.19
N ALA A 9 9.93 18.73 2.33
CA ALA A 9 9.50 17.97 3.50
C ALA A 9 8.38 18.52 4.42
N GLU A 10 7.33 17.72 4.52
CA GLU A 10 6.32 17.65 5.60
C GLU A 10 5.12 18.64 5.52
N THR A 11 4.08 18.13 4.85
CA THR A 11 2.66 18.52 4.94
C THR A 11 2.29 19.94 4.53
N THR A 12 1.98 20.11 3.24
CA THR A 12 1.19 21.22 2.72
C THR A 12 -0.23 21.18 3.30
N LEU A 13 -0.64 22.23 4.01
CA LEU A 13 -2.04 22.49 4.36
C LEU A 13 -2.55 23.57 3.40
N CYS A 14 -3.59 23.28 2.63
CA CYS A 14 -4.23 24.28 1.79
C CYS A 14 -5.75 24.25 1.96
N TRP A 15 -6.29 25.25 2.65
CA TRP A 15 -7.72 25.37 2.89
C TRP A 15 -8.43 26.02 1.69
N THR A 16 -9.74 25.73 1.54
CA THR A 16 -10.59 26.59 0.71
C THR A 16 -11.04 27.76 1.55
N TYR A 17 -10.91 28.98 1.02
CA TYR A 17 -11.30 30.19 1.73
C TYR A 17 -12.59 30.75 1.17
N HIS A 18 -13.37 31.35 2.07
CA HIS A 18 -14.63 31.99 1.78
C HIS A 18 -14.71 33.31 2.54
N TYR A 19 -15.63 34.18 2.15
CA TYR A 19 -15.84 35.44 2.86
C TYR A 19 -17.31 35.83 2.88
N SER A 20 -17.69 36.66 3.86
CA SER A 20 -19.05 37.16 3.98
C SER A 20 -19.32 38.33 3.03
N ASN A 21 -20.58 38.47 2.61
CA ASN A 21 -21.05 39.65 1.87
C ASN A 21 -21.56 40.77 2.79
N GLU A 22 -21.78 40.44 4.07
CA GLU A 22 -22.25 41.38 5.09
C GLU A 22 -21.18 41.58 6.17
N THR A 23 -21.16 42.76 6.76
CA THR A 23 -20.23 43.11 7.83
C THR A 23 -20.80 42.77 9.19
N MET A 24 -19.95 42.29 10.10
CA MET A 24 -20.34 41.86 11.44
C MET A 24 -19.18 42.07 12.42
N ASN A 25 -19.47 42.04 13.72
CA ASN A 25 -18.42 42.11 14.74
C ASN A 25 -17.58 40.83 14.75
N TRP A 26 -16.43 40.82 15.42
CA TRP A 26 -15.50 39.69 15.35
C TRP A 26 -16.13 38.37 15.86
N THR A 27 -16.88 38.42 16.97
CA THR A 27 -17.56 37.24 17.52
C THR A 27 -18.60 36.69 16.55
N GLN A 28 -19.43 37.57 15.98
CA GLN A 28 -20.42 37.21 14.96
C GLN A 28 -19.76 36.66 13.69
N ALA A 29 -18.62 37.21 13.28
CA ALA A 29 -17.84 36.71 12.14
C ALA A 29 -17.41 35.27 12.37
N ARG A 30 -16.95 34.96 13.59
CA ARG A 30 -16.54 33.61 13.94
C ARG A 30 -17.72 32.65 13.93
N GLU A 31 -18.82 33.00 14.59
CA GLU A 31 -20.04 32.20 14.62
C GLU A 31 -20.60 31.97 13.22
N TRP A 32 -20.53 32.97 12.34
CA TRP A 32 -20.93 32.85 10.94
C TRP A 32 -20.03 31.89 10.17
N CYS A 33 -18.69 31.99 10.34
CA CYS A 33 -17.76 31.05 9.72
C CYS A 33 -17.98 29.61 10.21
N GLN A 34 -18.20 29.40 11.51
CA GLN A 34 -18.48 28.09 12.09
C GLN A 34 -19.84 27.52 11.63
N LYS A 35 -20.81 28.38 11.34
CA LYS A 35 -22.14 27.97 10.87
C LYS A 35 -22.14 27.50 9.42
N TYR A 36 -21.38 28.17 8.54
CA TYR A 36 -21.44 27.93 7.09
C TYR A 36 -20.18 27.24 6.51
N PHE A 37 -19.06 27.26 7.24
CA PHE A 37 -17.76 26.72 6.85
C PHE A 37 -17.15 25.94 8.04
N THR A 38 -15.82 25.94 8.19
CA THR A 38 -15.16 25.31 9.33
C THR A 38 -14.96 26.30 10.48
N ASP A 39 -14.18 27.36 10.28
CA ASP A 39 -14.01 28.46 11.25
C ASP A 39 -13.40 29.68 10.51
N MET A 40 -13.11 30.77 11.23
CA MET A 40 -12.41 31.93 10.70
C MET A 40 -10.98 31.58 10.30
N VAL A 41 -10.41 32.28 9.32
CA VAL A 41 -9.08 31.95 8.77
C VAL A 41 -7.99 32.00 9.84
N VAL A 42 -7.22 30.90 9.94
CA VAL A 42 -6.02 30.75 10.77
C VAL A 42 -4.82 30.57 9.85
N ILE A 43 -4.00 31.60 9.74
CA ILE A 43 -2.90 31.64 8.77
C ILE A 43 -1.66 30.94 9.32
N GLN A 44 -1.04 30.08 8.52
CA GLN A 44 0.10 29.23 8.89
C GLN A 44 1.45 29.81 8.48
N ASN A 45 1.49 30.64 7.42
CA ASN A 45 2.72 31.21 6.89
C ASN A 45 2.44 32.39 5.93
N GLN A 46 3.52 33.06 5.49
CA GLN A 46 3.43 34.22 4.59
C GLN A 46 2.81 33.87 3.22
N ALA A 47 3.10 32.69 2.66
CA ALA A 47 2.55 32.31 1.36
C ALA A 47 1.02 32.11 1.43
N GLU A 48 0.52 31.57 2.53
CA GLU A 48 -0.92 31.48 2.78
C GLU A 48 -1.56 32.87 2.95
N ASN A 49 -0.91 33.79 3.68
CA ASN A 49 -1.36 35.17 3.80
C ASN A 49 -1.51 35.84 2.43
N ASP A 50 -0.48 35.70 1.58
CA ASP A 50 -0.46 36.29 0.25
C ASP A 50 -1.54 35.68 -0.67
N TYR A 51 -1.74 34.35 -0.58
CA TYR A 51 -2.80 33.67 -1.31
C TYR A 51 -4.19 34.11 -0.85
N LEU A 52 -4.45 34.15 0.47
CA LEU A 52 -5.71 34.64 1.03
C LEU A 52 -6.02 36.06 0.52
N VAL A 53 -5.03 36.94 0.51
CA VAL A 53 -5.20 38.31 0.05
C VAL A 53 -5.42 38.39 -1.47
N SER A 54 -4.92 37.42 -2.23
CA SER A 54 -5.13 37.36 -3.69
C SER A 54 -6.58 37.02 -4.07
N ILE A 55 -7.30 36.30 -3.20
CA ILE A 55 -8.69 35.86 -3.44
C ILE A 55 -9.73 36.75 -2.76
N LEU A 56 -9.37 37.48 -1.72
CA LEU A 56 -10.27 38.42 -1.06
C LEU A 56 -10.53 39.65 -1.95
N PRO A 57 -11.79 40.15 -2.00
CA PRO A 57 -12.12 41.36 -2.76
C PRO A 57 -11.26 42.55 -2.35
N GLN A 58 -10.70 43.24 -3.36
CA GLN A 58 -9.98 44.48 -3.14
C GLN A 58 -10.92 45.56 -2.60
N LYS A 59 -10.50 46.27 -1.54
CA LYS A 59 -11.26 47.37 -0.93
C LYS A 59 -10.40 48.63 -0.89
N SER A 60 -10.98 49.78 -1.24
CA SER A 60 -10.26 51.07 -1.17
C SER A 60 -10.02 51.55 0.26
N SER A 61 -10.88 51.14 1.20
CA SER A 61 -10.84 51.50 2.62
C SER A 61 -11.58 50.46 3.46
N SER A 62 -11.47 50.58 4.79
CA SER A 62 -12.31 49.85 5.75
C SER A 62 -13.80 49.98 5.39
N PRO A 63 -14.65 48.96 5.58
CA PRO A 63 -14.39 47.70 6.30
C PRO A 63 -13.62 46.66 5.49
N TYR A 64 -12.53 46.15 6.09
CA TYR A 64 -11.77 45.02 5.55
C TYR A 64 -12.28 43.68 6.11
N PHE A 65 -11.42 42.69 6.30
CA PHE A 65 -11.80 41.33 6.68
C PHE A 65 -11.23 40.95 8.04
N TRP A 66 -12.05 40.38 8.91
CA TRP A 66 -11.62 39.75 10.15
C TRP A 66 -10.86 38.44 9.86
N ILE A 67 -9.76 38.24 10.58
CA ILE A 67 -9.01 36.97 10.63
C ILE A 67 -8.99 36.43 12.06
N GLY A 68 -8.73 35.12 12.19
CA GLY A 68 -8.90 34.34 13.41
C GLY A 68 -7.80 34.53 14.47
N ILE A 69 -7.30 35.75 14.66
CA ILE A 69 -6.27 36.08 15.64
C ILE A 69 -6.76 37.19 16.58
N THR A 70 -6.61 36.95 17.87
CA THR A 70 -7.08 37.85 18.95
C THR A 70 -6.09 37.87 20.11
N ARG A 71 -6.30 38.79 21.05
CA ARG A 71 -5.64 38.80 22.37
C ARG A 71 -6.67 39.12 23.44
N ASN A 72 -6.49 38.70 24.69
CA ASN A 72 -7.46 39.05 25.75
C ASN A 72 -7.08 40.34 26.49
N HIS A 73 -5.78 40.66 26.52
CA HIS A 73 -5.24 41.79 27.23
C HIS A 73 -4.07 42.42 26.46
N MET A 74 -3.78 43.72 26.70
CA MET A 74 -2.74 44.47 25.99
C MET A 74 -1.32 43.87 26.18
N ASN A 75 -1.08 43.23 27.33
CA ASN A 75 0.20 42.63 27.69
C ASN A 75 0.30 41.14 27.32
N GLU A 76 -0.75 40.57 26.72
CA GLU A 76 -0.74 39.19 26.24
C GLU A 76 -0.31 39.09 24.79
N SER A 77 0.24 37.95 24.43
CA SER A 77 0.57 37.64 23.03
C SER A 77 -0.70 37.45 22.20
N TRP A 78 -0.59 37.67 20.89
CA TRP A 78 -1.64 37.33 19.94
C TRP A 78 -1.79 35.82 19.81
N ILE A 79 -3.03 35.34 19.81
CA ILE A 79 -3.40 33.92 19.83
C ILE A 79 -4.29 33.63 18.63
N TRP A 80 -3.93 32.60 17.87
CA TRP A 80 -4.80 32.04 16.85
C TRP A 80 -5.92 31.22 17.48
N ILE A 81 -7.13 31.38 16.96
CA ILE A 81 -8.25 30.54 17.37
C ILE A 81 -7.92 29.05 17.19
N GLY A 82 -8.29 28.24 18.18
CA GLY A 82 -8.11 26.79 18.15
C GLY A 82 -6.67 26.28 18.30
N ASN A 83 -5.68 27.14 18.54
CA ASN A 83 -4.24 26.79 18.57
C ASN A 83 -3.74 26.11 17.28
N ASN A 84 -4.41 26.37 16.16
CA ASN A 84 -4.14 25.71 14.88
C ASN A 84 -2.94 26.30 14.11
N SER A 85 -2.29 27.35 14.62
CA SER A 85 -1.09 27.95 14.02
C SER A 85 -0.14 28.46 15.10
N THR A 86 1.16 28.35 14.84
CA THR A 86 2.24 28.93 15.66
C THR A 86 2.86 30.16 15.01
N TRP A 87 2.36 30.58 13.85
CA TRP A 87 2.96 31.66 13.07
C TRP A 87 2.53 33.04 13.60
N ILE A 88 3.48 33.83 14.07
CA ILE A 88 3.22 35.12 14.73
C ILE A 88 3.10 36.29 13.72
N GLY A 89 3.52 36.09 12.46
CA GLY A 89 3.38 37.10 11.41
C GLY A 89 4.21 38.37 11.63
N ASN A 90 5.49 38.24 12.04
CA ASN A 90 6.35 39.41 12.34
C ASN A 90 6.40 40.46 11.20
N ASN A 91 6.31 40.02 9.95
CA ASN A 91 6.29 40.90 8.77
C ASN A 91 4.88 41.16 8.23
N SER A 92 3.85 40.69 8.93
CA SER A 92 2.46 40.75 8.48
C SER A 92 1.75 41.97 9.06
N TRP A 93 2.23 42.57 10.14
CA TRP A 93 1.71 43.84 10.65
C TRP A 93 2.00 45.02 9.72
N ALA A 94 1.03 45.94 9.59
CA ALA A 94 1.23 47.19 8.87
C ALA A 94 2.21 48.10 9.63
N PRO A 95 2.83 49.09 8.98
CA PRO A 95 3.72 50.03 9.65
C PRO A 95 3.03 50.69 10.86
N ASN A 96 3.68 50.60 12.02
CA ASN A 96 3.21 51.05 13.33
C ASN A 96 2.15 50.18 14.02
N GLU A 97 1.77 49.04 13.45
CA GLU A 97 0.85 48.09 14.09
C GLU A 97 1.59 46.97 14.84
N PRO A 98 1.00 46.39 15.89
CA PRO A 98 -0.29 46.75 16.50
C PRO A 98 -0.19 47.97 17.43
N ASN A 99 -1.03 48.99 17.22
CA ASN A 99 -0.90 50.29 17.86
C ASN A 99 -1.82 50.50 19.09
N ASN A 100 -2.90 49.71 19.23
CA ASN A 100 -3.93 49.85 20.27
C ASN A 100 -4.46 51.29 20.46
N VAL A 101 -4.52 52.10 19.40
CA VAL A 101 -4.94 53.50 19.36
C VAL A 101 -6.33 53.72 19.96
N HIS A 102 -7.26 52.77 19.81
CA HIS A 102 -8.61 52.93 20.33
C HIS A 102 -8.83 52.39 21.75
N ALA A 103 -7.78 51.84 22.39
CA ALA A 103 -7.86 50.99 23.57
C ALA A 103 -8.72 49.73 23.34
N THR A 104 -8.23 48.58 23.80
CA THR A 104 -8.86 47.27 23.61
C THR A 104 -9.01 46.82 22.15
N GLU A 105 -8.03 47.17 21.30
CA GLU A 105 -7.94 46.67 19.93
C GLU A 105 -7.35 45.27 19.94
N PHE A 106 -8.25 44.33 20.21
CA PHE A 106 -7.92 42.96 20.61
C PHE A 106 -8.28 41.93 19.52
N CYS A 107 -8.73 42.41 18.37
CA CYS A 107 -9.05 41.62 17.19
C CYS A 107 -8.29 42.17 15.99
N VAL A 108 -8.04 41.33 14.99
CA VAL A 108 -7.18 41.70 13.85
C VAL A 108 -7.92 41.64 12.54
N GLU A 109 -7.82 42.71 11.77
CA GLU A 109 -8.23 42.74 10.37
C GLU A 109 -7.04 42.61 9.43
N ILE A 110 -7.30 42.09 8.23
CA ILE A 110 -6.33 42.05 7.13
C ILE A 110 -6.71 43.06 6.05
N TYR A 111 -5.75 43.89 5.65
CA TYR A 111 -5.94 44.89 4.60
C TYR A 111 -5.98 44.26 3.22
N THR A 112 -7.03 44.62 2.46
CA THR A 112 -7.19 44.22 1.05
C THR A 112 -7.16 45.43 0.13
N ASN A 113 -6.49 46.51 0.55
CA ASN A 113 -6.26 47.71 -0.24
C ASN A 113 -5.20 47.53 -1.33
N THR A 114 -4.90 48.61 -2.03
CA THR A 114 -3.82 48.70 -3.01
C THR A 114 -2.57 49.29 -2.38
N GLY A 115 -1.40 48.91 -2.90
CA GLY A 115 -0.11 49.47 -2.47
C GLY A 115 0.57 48.62 -1.39
N GLU A 116 1.49 49.25 -0.65
CA GLU A 116 2.44 48.58 0.24
C GLU A 116 1.80 47.91 1.47
N ASN A 117 0.59 48.36 1.85
CA ASN A 117 -0.14 47.81 2.99
C ASN A 117 -1.07 46.64 2.61
N ARG A 118 -1.13 46.25 1.32
CA ARG A 118 -1.95 45.11 0.91
C ARG A 118 -1.47 43.83 1.59
N GLY A 119 -2.39 43.14 2.26
CA GLY A 119 -2.13 41.91 3.00
C GLY A 119 -1.48 42.10 4.37
N LYS A 120 -1.35 43.36 4.83
CA LYS A 120 -0.89 43.68 6.17
C LYS A 120 -2.03 43.65 7.18
N TRP A 121 -1.68 43.49 8.45
CA TRP A 121 -2.60 43.34 9.57
C TRP A 121 -2.68 44.63 10.38
N ASN A 122 -3.85 44.82 10.99
CA ASN A 122 -4.16 45.95 11.86
C ASN A 122 -4.96 45.45 13.05
N ASP A 123 -4.61 45.87 14.27
CA ASP A 123 -5.45 45.62 15.42
C ASP A 123 -6.62 46.60 15.45
N GLU A 124 -7.78 46.11 15.87
CA GLU A 124 -9.00 46.90 15.90
C GLU A 124 -9.93 46.41 17.01
N LYS A 125 -10.86 47.29 17.43
CA LYS A 125 -11.92 46.92 18.36
C LYS A 125 -12.79 45.81 17.77
N CYS A 126 -12.89 44.71 18.50
CA CYS A 126 -13.69 43.55 18.14
C CYS A 126 -15.17 43.86 17.84
N SER A 127 -15.69 44.97 18.38
CA SER A 127 -17.06 45.45 18.16
C SER A 127 -17.30 46.13 16.80
N LYS A 128 -16.25 46.46 16.04
CA LYS A 128 -16.39 47.04 14.70
C LYS A 128 -16.97 46.02 13.72
N SER A 129 -17.78 46.51 12.79
CA SER A 129 -18.34 45.70 11.72
C SER A 129 -17.35 45.56 10.57
N LYS A 130 -16.91 44.34 10.28
CA LYS A 130 -16.05 43.99 9.13
C LYS A 130 -16.52 42.70 8.46
N TYR A 131 -16.04 42.41 7.26
CA TYR A 131 -16.36 41.15 6.59
C TYR A 131 -15.67 39.97 7.31
N ALA A 132 -16.25 38.78 7.26
CA ALA A 132 -15.61 37.57 7.79
C ALA A 132 -14.76 36.91 6.70
N ALA A 133 -13.52 36.54 6.99
CA ALA A 133 -12.76 35.58 6.18
C ALA A 133 -12.81 34.22 6.87
N CYS A 134 -13.29 33.21 6.16
CA CYS A 134 -13.47 31.85 6.67
C CYS A 134 -12.63 30.85 5.89
N PHE A 135 -12.28 29.74 6.51
CA PHE A 135 -11.74 28.57 5.81
C PHE A 135 -12.71 27.40 5.93
N LYS A 136 -12.62 26.48 4.97
CA LYS A 136 -13.33 25.21 4.96
C LYS A 136 -12.32 24.07 4.76
N THR A 137 -12.33 23.13 5.69
CA THR A 137 -11.67 21.82 5.56
C THR A 137 -12.35 21.07 4.42
N GLN A 138 -11.58 20.64 3.42
CA GLN A 138 -12.11 19.84 2.32
C GLN A 138 -11.99 18.34 2.64
N CYS A 139 -11.04 17.97 3.50
CA CYS A 139 -10.92 16.63 4.04
C CYS A 139 -12.04 16.31 5.04
N ASN A 140 -12.64 15.14 4.86
CA ASN A 140 -13.56 14.50 5.80
C ASN A 140 -13.16 13.03 5.97
N GLU A 141 -13.78 12.33 6.93
CA GLU A 141 -13.49 10.91 7.20
C GLU A 141 -13.73 9.99 5.98
N SER A 142 -14.57 10.42 5.04
CA SER A 142 -14.87 9.67 3.82
C SER A 142 -14.03 10.09 2.61
N SER A 143 -13.17 11.11 2.71
CA SER A 143 -12.42 11.64 1.57
C SER A 143 -11.53 10.57 0.93
N CYS A 144 -10.87 9.75 1.76
CA CYS A 144 -10.04 8.63 1.35
C CYS A 144 -10.59 7.34 1.97
N GLU A 145 -10.76 6.27 1.18
CA GLU A 145 -11.30 5.00 1.69
C GLU A 145 -10.30 4.25 2.56
N ARG A 146 -9.03 4.22 2.13
CA ARG A 146 -7.91 3.50 2.77
C ARG A 146 -6.65 4.35 2.71
N GLY A 147 -6.69 5.51 3.35
CA GLY A 147 -5.59 6.47 3.31
C GLY A 147 -5.86 7.70 4.16
N ARG A 148 -4.84 8.55 4.25
CA ARG A 148 -4.94 9.85 4.91
C ARG A 148 -5.25 10.93 3.88
N CYS A 149 -6.30 11.70 4.14
CA CYS A 149 -6.59 12.91 3.37
C CYS A 149 -5.60 14.02 3.69
N GLN A 150 -5.11 14.68 2.65
CA GLN A 150 -4.26 15.86 2.72
C GLN A 150 -4.93 16.99 1.93
N GLU A 151 -5.00 18.15 2.57
CA GLU A 151 -5.55 19.37 2.00
C GLU A 151 -4.64 19.90 0.88
N ALA A 152 -5.20 20.28 -0.26
CA ALA A 152 -4.49 20.87 -1.40
C ALA A 152 -5.23 22.12 -1.91
N ILE A 153 -4.57 22.98 -2.70
CA ILE A 153 -5.16 24.25 -3.16
C ILE A 153 -6.46 23.95 -3.92
N ASN A 154 -7.60 24.34 -3.35
CA ASN A 154 -8.94 24.10 -3.91
C ASN A 154 -9.23 22.62 -4.25
N SER A 155 -8.55 21.67 -3.63
CA SER A 155 -8.77 20.22 -3.81
C SER A 155 -8.36 19.44 -2.57
N THR A 156 -8.64 18.14 -2.53
CA THR A 156 -8.00 17.20 -1.60
C THR A 156 -7.11 16.22 -2.37
N THR A 157 -6.16 15.61 -1.68
CA THR A 157 -5.36 14.49 -2.18
C THR A 157 -5.32 13.39 -1.14
N CYS A 158 -5.27 12.14 -1.57
CA CYS A 158 -5.18 11.01 -0.66
C CYS A 158 -3.79 10.38 -0.70
N LEU A 159 -3.16 10.29 0.48
CA LEU A 159 -1.98 9.47 0.69
C LEU A 159 -2.44 8.07 1.10
N CYS A 160 -2.35 7.12 0.17
CA CYS A 160 -2.86 5.77 0.36
C CYS A 160 -2.04 4.96 1.37
N GLU A 161 -2.74 4.12 2.12
CA GLU A 161 -2.12 3.02 2.84
C GLU A 161 -1.42 2.07 1.86
N ARG A 162 -0.44 1.31 2.37
CA ARG A 162 0.27 0.31 1.54
C ARG A 162 -0.71 -0.68 0.93
N GLY A 163 -0.52 -0.97 -0.35
CA GLY A 163 -1.35 -1.91 -1.10
C GLY A 163 -2.68 -1.34 -1.59
N PHE A 164 -2.89 -0.02 -1.52
CA PHE A 164 -4.04 0.66 -2.12
C PHE A 164 -3.60 1.77 -3.08
N LYS A 165 -4.40 2.00 -4.11
CA LYS A 165 -4.21 2.98 -5.18
C LYS A 165 -5.54 3.64 -5.56
N GLY A 166 -5.44 4.66 -6.41
CA GLY A 166 -6.57 5.49 -6.82
C GLY A 166 -6.53 6.86 -6.14
N ASP A 167 -7.25 7.82 -6.71
CA ASP A 167 -7.38 9.19 -6.21
C ASP A 167 -7.99 9.26 -4.79
N ARG A 168 -8.79 8.25 -4.41
CA ARG A 168 -9.37 8.09 -3.07
C ARG A 168 -8.90 6.84 -2.34
N CYS A 169 -7.85 6.18 -2.82
CA CYS A 169 -7.33 4.92 -2.27
C CYS A 169 -8.37 3.79 -2.22
N GLN A 170 -9.30 3.80 -3.18
CA GLN A 170 -10.44 2.90 -3.27
C GLN A 170 -10.10 1.55 -3.92
N THR A 171 -8.97 1.47 -4.62
CA THR A 171 -8.60 0.30 -5.41
C THR A 171 -7.44 -0.43 -4.73
N PRO A 172 -7.60 -1.70 -4.31
CA PRO A 172 -6.46 -2.47 -3.86
C PRO A 172 -5.47 -2.71 -5.02
N VAL A 173 -4.18 -2.78 -4.72
CA VAL A 173 -3.16 -3.15 -5.70
C VAL A 173 -3.46 -4.57 -6.22
N GLU A 174 -3.26 -4.76 -7.52
CA GLU A 174 -3.53 -6.02 -8.21
C GLU A 174 -2.21 -6.66 -8.59
N CYS A 175 -2.10 -7.96 -8.31
CA CYS A 175 -0.99 -8.76 -8.79
C CYS A 175 -1.35 -9.42 -10.13
N LEU A 176 -0.32 -9.74 -10.92
CA LEU A 176 -0.51 -10.45 -12.16
C LEU A 176 -1.19 -11.81 -11.92
N PRO A 177 -2.15 -12.20 -12.79
CA PRO A 177 -2.77 -13.52 -12.78
C PRO A 177 -1.74 -14.66 -12.66
N LEU A 178 -1.80 -15.42 -11.56
CA LEU A 178 -1.01 -16.64 -11.41
C LEU A 178 -1.40 -17.66 -12.49
N SER A 179 -0.42 -18.08 -13.28
CA SER A 179 -0.55 -19.25 -14.16
C SER A 179 -0.48 -20.53 -13.34
N GLU A 180 -1.27 -21.54 -13.72
CA GLU A 180 -1.18 -22.85 -13.08
C GLU A 180 0.25 -23.43 -13.16
N PRO A 181 0.80 -23.94 -12.04
CA PRO A 181 2.14 -24.52 -12.05
C PRO A 181 2.13 -25.83 -12.85
N TYR A 182 3.22 -26.10 -13.58
CA TYR A 182 3.37 -27.38 -14.29
C TYR A 182 3.29 -28.55 -13.30
N ASN A 183 2.42 -29.52 -13.56
CA ASN A 183 2.09 -30.65 -12.66
C ASN A 183 1.61 -30.24 -11.26
N GLY A 184 0.88 -29.13 -11.17
CA GLY A 184 0.17 -28.76 -9.96
C GLY A 184 -1.01 -27.85 -10.26
N TYR A 185 -1.61 -27.35 -9.18
CA TYR A 185 -2.64 -26.34 -9.20
C TYR A 185 -2.51 -25.42 -7.98
N HIS A 186 -3.22 -24.30 -8.00
CA HIS A 186 -3.27 -23.38 -6.85
C HIS A 186 -4.70 -23.09 -6.41
N SER A 187 -4.87 -22.75 -5.14
CA SER A 187 -6.14 -22.36 -4.54
C SER A 187 -5.96 -21.08 -3.74
N CYS A 188 -6.65 -20.00 -4.11
CA CYS A 188 -6.53 -18.68 -3.50
C CYS A 188 -7.64 -18.38 -2.49
N SER A 189 -7.35 -17.52 -1.53
CA SER A 189 -8.31 -17.07 -0.51
C SER A 189 -9.39 -16.12 -1.07
N ARG A 190 -9.15 -15.47 -2.22
CA ARG A 190 -10.04 -14.50 -2.86
C ARG A 190 -10.04 -14.67 -4.37
N GLY A 191 -11.16 -14.32 -5.02
CA GLY A 191 -11.34 -14.46 -6.47
C GLY A 191 -10.58 -13.42 -7.31
N ASN A 192 -10.45 -12.19 -6.80
CA ASN A 192 -9.61 -11.17 -7.42
C ASN A 192 -8.21 -11.23 -6.78
N GLN A 193 -7.16 -11.32 -7.60
CA GLN A 193 -5.78 -11.44 -7.16
C GLN A 193 -5.21 -10.08 -6.73
N THR A 194 -5.76 -9.56 -5.62
CA THR A 194 -5.44 -8.24 -5.06
C THR A 194 -4.57 -8.36 -3.81
N PHE A 195 -4.04 -7.23 -3.33
CA PHE A 195 -3.23 -7.11 -2.13
C PHE A 195 -3.76 -7.97 -0.96
N ASN A 196 -2.85 -8.68 -0.28
CA ASN A 196 -3.12 -9.68 0.77
C ASN A 196 -3.90 -10.92 0.33
N THR A 197 -4.13 -11.13 -0.96
CA THR A 197 -4.60 -12.44 -1.45
C THR A 197 -3.48 -13.45 -1.27
N THR A 198 -3.78 -14.56 -0.60
CA THR A 198 -2.84 -15.67 -0.43
C THR A 198 -3.31 -16.86 -1.25
N CYS A 199 -2.39 -17.43 -2.02
CA CYS A 199 -2.64 -18.63 -2.81
C CYS A 199 -1.80 -19.79 -2.28
N ARG A 200 -2.46 -20.91 -2.03
CA ARG A 200 -1.83 -22.17 -1.65
C ARG A 200 -1.61 -23.02 -2.88
N LEU A 201 -0.38 -23.48 -3.07
CA LEU A 201 -0.01 -24.38 -4.16
C LEU A 201 -0.17 -25.84 -3.72
N LYS A 202 -0.55 -26.68 -4.68
CA LYS A 202 -0.65 -28.14 -4.52
C LYS A 202 -0.12 -28.81 -5.78
N CYS A 203 0.74 -29.81 -5.62
CA CYS A 203 1.24 -30.59 -6.75
C CYS A 203 0.34 -31.80 -7.03
N HIS A 204 0.32 -32.24 -8.29
CA HIS A 204 -0.32 -33.49 -8.67
C HIS A 204 0.43 -34.70 -8.07
N PRO A 205 -0.22 -35.87 -7.97
CA PRO A 205 0.43 -37.09 -7.50
C PRO A 205 1.73 -37.41 -8.26
N GLY A 206 2.75 -37.85 -7.52
CA GLY A 206 4.10 -38.09 -8.05
C GLY A 206 4.98 -36.84 -8.17
N PHE A 207 4.51 -35.69 -7.66
CA PHE A 207 5.27 -34.45 -7.58
C PHE A 207 5.22 -33.85 -6.17
N PHE A 208 6.21 -33.04 -5.82
CA PHE A 208 6.27 -32.30 -4.56
C PHE A 208 6.69 -30.84 -4.77
N ILE A 209 6.31 -29.98 -3.83
CA ILE A 209 6.64 -28.55 -3.85
C ILE A 209 8.12 -28.39 -3.47
N ASN A 210 8.88 -27.71 -4.32
CA ASN A 210 10.25 -27.29 -4.04
C ASN A 210 10.27 -25.78 -3.79
N GLY A 211 10.29 -25.36 -2.52
CA GLY A 211 10.19 -23.95 -2.10
C GLY A 211 8.99 -23.68 -1.17
N SER A 212 8.42 -22.47 -1.24
CA SER A 212 7.23 -22.10 -0.45
C SER A 212 5.96 -22.75 -1.00
N SER A 213 5.05 -23.16 -0.12
CA SER A 213 3.71 -23.67 -0.50
C SER A 213 2.64 -22.57 -0.57
N PHE A 214 3.02 -21.34 -0.19
CA PHE A 214 2.14 -20.17 -0.20
C PHE A 214 2.82 -18.99 -0.87
N VAL A 215 2.03 -18.21 -1.60
CA VAL A 215 2.41 -16.90 -2.14
C VAL A 215 1.35 -15.87 -1.75
N THR A 216 1.78 -14.65 -1.47
CA THR A 216 0.90 -13.54 -1.10
C THR A 216 1.12 -12.37 -2.05
N CYS A 217 0.04 -11.72 -2.50
CA CYS A 217 0.12 -10.51 -3.30
C CYS A 217 0.55 -9.33 -2.42
N GLU A 218 1.72 -8.77 -2.72
CA GLU A 218 2.34 -7.68 -1.96
C GLU A 218 1.85 -6.30 -2.40
N ASP A 219 2.21 -5.27 -1.65
CA ASP A 219 1.81 -3.89 -1.90
C ASP A 219 2.45 -3.30 -3.17
N THR A 220 3.50 -3.93 -3.69
CA THR A 220 4.15 -3.58 -4.96
C THR A 220 3.37 -4.08 -6.19
N GLY A 221 2.45 -5.03 -6.01
CA GLY A 221 1.79 -5.74 -7.11
C GLY A 221 2.55 -7.00 -7.57
N ASP A 222 3.59 -7.39 -6.82
CA ASP A 222 4.30 -8.65 -7.03
C ASP A 222 3.85 -9.72 -6.04
N TRP A 223 4.07 -10.99 -6.41
CA TRP A 223 3.90 -12.10 -5.50
C TRP A 223 5.16 -12.30 -4.66
N SER A 224 5.00 -12.53 -3.35
CA SER A 224 6.07 -12.63 -2.34
C SER A 224 7.11 -13.76 -2.53
N GLY A 225 7.04 -14.55 -3.61
CA GLY A 225 7.90 -15.72 -3.82
C GLY A 225 8.31 -15.93 -5.28
N PRO A 226 9.42 -16.64 -5.52
CA PRO A 226 9.88 -16.96 -6.88
C PRO A 226 8.85 -17.80 -7.65
N ARG A 227 8.97 -17.93 -8.98
CA ARG A 227 8.14 -18.88 -9.74
C ARG A 227 8.37 -20.31 -9.24
N LEU A 228 7.36 -20.90 -8.61
CA LEU A 228 7.44 -22.21 -7.96
C LEU A 228 7.10 -23.33 -8.94
N THR A 229 7.94 -24.38 -8.97
CA THR A 229 7.75 -25.55 -9.83
C THR A 229 7.50 -26.81 -9.01
N CYS A 230 6.55 -27.64 -9.42
CA CYS A 230 6.39 -28.98 -8.85
C CYS A 230 7.49 -29.90 -9.42
N ALA A 231 8.33 -30.43 -8.53
CA ALA A 231 9.40 -31.35 -8.88
C ALA A 231 8.89 -32.80 -8.81
N ALA A 232 9.28 -33.63 -9.78
CA ALA A 232 8.94 -35.04 -9.76
C ALA A 232 9.61 -35.73 -8.58
N VAL A 233 8.92 -36.66 -7.94
CA VAL A 233 9.53 -37.45 -6.86
C VAL A 233 10.62 -38.38 -7.42
N GLU A 234 11.66 -38.62 -6.63
CA GLU A 234 12.76 -39.52 -6.99
C GLU A 234 12.66 -40.83 -6.18
N CYS A 235 12.77 -41.96 -6.88
CA CYS A 235 12.87 -43.27 -6.25
C CYS A 235 14.32 -43.57 -5.82
N PRO A 236 14.51 -44.48 -4.84
CA PRO A 236 15.85 -44.87 -4.40
C PRO A 236 16.72 -45.35 -5.57
N PRO A 237 18.00 -44.91 -5.63
CA PRO A 237 18.97 -45.40 -6.59
C PRO A 237 18.97 -46.93 -6.69
N LEU A 238 18.69 -47.46 -7.87
CA LEU A 238 18.80 -48.91 -8.12
C LEU A 238 20.27 -49.34 -7.99
N PRO A 239 20.61 -50.28 -7.09
CA PRO A 239 21.98 -50.78 -6.98
C PRO A 239 22.40 -51.55 -8.23
N GLN A 240 23.71 -51.69 -8.46
CA GLN A 240 24.26 -52.39 -9.62
C GLN A 240 23.78 -53.85 -9.69
N THR A 241 23.31 -54.28 -10.86
CA THR A 241 22.94 -55.67 -11.13
C THR A 241 24.17 -56.56 -11.20
N TYR A 242 24.25 -57.60 -10.35
CA TYR A 242 25.29 -58.62 -10.46
C TYR A 242 24.90 -59.63 -11.54
N ASN A 243 25.83 -60.00 -12.42
CA ASN A 243 25.60 -60.87 -13.58
C ASN A 243 24.44 -60.39 -14.47
N GLY A 244 24.36 -59.07 -14.66
CA GLY A 244 23.38 -58.42 -15.49
C GLY A 244 23.54 -56.91 -15.55
N SER A 245 22.71 -56.26 -16.35
CA SER A 245 22.61 -54.82 -16.53
C SER A 245 21.16 -54.35 -16.43
N HIS A 246 20.96 -53.05 -16.27
CA HIS A 246 19.64 -52.44 -16.41
C HIS A 246 19.72 -51.16 -17.24
N ASN A 247 18.64 -50.85 -17.94
CA ASN A 247 18.49 -49.63 -18.72
C ASN A 247 17.18 -48.94 -18.35
N CYS A 248 17.25 -47.65 -18.04
CA CYS A 248 16.12 -46.85 -17.63
C CYS A 248 15.68 -45.91 -18.77
N SER A 249 14.37 -45.75 -18.91
CA SER A 249 13.75 -44.82 -19.88
C SER A 249 14.16 -43.36 -19.70
N ARG A 250 14.65 -42.98 -18.51
CA ARG A 250 15.17 -41.65 -18.16
C ARG A 250 16.40 -41.80 -17.28
N GLY A 251 17.34 -40.86 -17.41
CA GLY A 251 18.59 -40.86 -16.63
C GLY A 251 18.39 -40.51 -15.15
N ASN A 252 17.39 -39.69 -14.83
CA ASN A 252 16.97 -39.41 -13.47
C ASN A 252 15.87 -40.42 -13.06
N GLN A 253 16.03 -41.12 -11.94
CA GLN A 253 15.10 -42.17 -11.46
C GLN A 253 13.84 -41.56 -10.83
N THR A 254 13.16 -40.71 -11.61
CA THR A 254 11.99 -39.91 -11.20
C THR A 254 10.69 -40.63 -11.48
N PHE A 255 9.57 -40.12 -10.96
CA PHE A 255 8.22 -40.62 -11.20
C PHE A 255 7.96 -40.99 -12.67
N LYS A 256 7.35 -42.16 -12.90
CA LYS A 256 7.09 -42.80 -14.21
C LYS A 256 8.34 -43.26 -14.97
N THR A 257 9.53 -43.19 -14.39
CA THR A 257 10.72 -43.84 -14.98
C THR A 257 10.59 -45.35 -14.84
N THR A 258 10.62 -46.05 -15.97
CA THR A 258 10.69 -47.52 -16.02
C THR A 258 12.12 -47.97 -16.32
N CYS A 259 12.62 -48.92 -15.54
CA CYS A 259 13.93 -49.55 -15.72
C CYS A 259 13.75 -51.03 -16.05
N HIS A 260 14.36 -51.45 -17.16
CA HIS A 260 14.34 -52.83 -17.65
C HIS A 260 15.65 -53.53 -17.29
N PHE A 261 15.54 -54.75 -16.78
CA PHE A 261 16.68 -55.56 -16.35
C PHE A 261 16.99 -56.65 -17.38
N LYS A 262 18.29 -56.88 -17.59
CA LYS A 262 18.80 -57.92 -18.48
C LYS A 262 19.93 -58.67 -17.79
N CYS A 263 19.85 -59.99 -17.73
CA CYS A 263 20.95 -60.80 -17.20
C CYS A 263 22.01 -61.07 -18.26
N ASP A 264 23.23 -61.33 -17.79
CA ASP A 264 24.34 -61.75 -18.65
C ASP A 264 24.10 -63.16 -19.20
N PRO A 265 24.76 -63.56 -20.31
CA PRO A 265 24.61 -64.89 -20.88
C PRO A 265 24.80 -66.02 -19.85
N GLY A 266 23.88 -66.98 -19.80
CA GLY A 266 23.89 -68.11 -18.85
C GLY A 266 23.13 -67.85 -17.53
N PHE A 267 22.52 -66.68 -17.38
CA PHE A 267 21.67 -66.32 -16.24
C PHE A 267 20.26 -65.91 -16.72
N PHE A 268 19.26 -66.16 -15.88
CA PHE A 268 17.87 -65.77 -16.12
C PHE A 268 17.36 -64.84 -15.02
N VAL A 269 16.47 -63.92 -15.41
CA VAL A 269 15.77 -63.00 -14.51
C VAL A 269 14.77 -63.78 -13.67
N ILE A 270 14.87 -63.67 -12.35
CA ILE A 270 13.87 -64.13 -11.39
C ILE A 270 13.18 -62.90 -10.78
N GLY A 271 11.86 -62.86 -10.90
CA GLY A 271 11.02 -61.70 -10.55
C GLY A 271 10.61 -60.88 -11.78
N SER A 272 10.16 -59.65 -11.54
CA SER A 272 9.67 -58.75 -12.60
C SER A 272 10.83 -58.21 -13.45
N PRO A 273 10.79 -58.33 -14.79
CA PRO A 273 11.87 -57.87 -15.67
C PRO A 273 11.96 -56.34 -15.81
N ALA A 274 10.98 -55.62 -15.25
CA ALA A 274 10.95 -54.17 -15.22
C ALA A 274 10.34 -53.66 -13.92
N VAL A 275 10.81 -52.50 -13.48
CA VAL A 275 10.24 -51.75 -12.35
C VAL A 275 9.98 -50.31 -12.78
N THR A 276 8.89 -49.72 -12.28
CA THR A 276 8.51 -48.33 -12.57
C THR A 276 8.46 -47.53 -11.27
N CYS A 277 9.02 -46.32 -11.28
CA CYS A 277 8.99 -45.44 -10.11
C CYS A 277 7.57 -44.90 -9.89
N GLY A 278 6.97 -45.29 -8.76
CA GLY A 278 5.62 -44.92 -8.37
C GLY A 278 5.53 -43.51 -7.77
N GLU A 279 4.29 -43.04 -7.58
CA GLU A 279 3.99 -41.71 -7.06
C GLU A 279 4.45 -41.48 -5.61
N THR A 280 4.62 -42.57 -4.85
CA THR A 280 5.00 -42.57 -3.43
C THR A 280 6.51 -42.71 -3.20
N ARG A 281 7.35 -42.53 -4.23
CA ARG A 281 8.81 -42.77 -4.19
C ARG A 281 9.18 -44.25 -4.00
N VAL A 282 8.29 -45.15 -4.39
CA VAL A 282 8.50 -46.60 -4.28
C VAL A 282 8.46 -47.23 -5.67
N TRP A 283 9.40 -48.13 -5.94
CA TRP A 283 9.40 -48.94 -7.16
C TRP A 283 8.22 -49.90 -7.18
N SER A 284 7.62 -50.12 -8.36
CA SER A 284 6.44 -51.00 -8.54
C SER A 284 6.65 -52.47 -8.14
N GLY A 285 7.89 -52.87 -7.88
CA GLY A 285 8.24 -54.20 -7.40
C GLY A 285 9.67 -54.24 -6.89
N PRO A 286 10.06 -55.34 -6.21
CA PRO A 286 11.43 -55.55 -5.80
C PRO A 286 12.35 -55.69 -7.02
N ARG A 287 13.63 -55.40 -6.82
CA ARG A 287 14.66 -55.63 -7.84
C ARG A 287 14.71 -57.13 -8.20
N PRO A 288 14.79 -57.49 -9.49
CA PRO A 288 14.95 -58.88 -9.89
C PRO A 288 16.38 -59.39 -9.64
N THR A 289 16.50 -60.71 -9.54
CA THR A 289 17.80 -61.40 -9.37
C THR A 289 18.17 -62.17 -10.63
N CYS A 290 19.46 -62.21 -10.95
CA CYS A 290 19.99 -63.01 -12.06
C CYS A 290 20.54 -64.31 -11.52
N THR A 291 19.90 -65.42 -11.88
CA THR A 291 20.25 -66.76 -11.38
C THR A 291 20.75 -67.63 -12.53
N SER A 292 21.86 -68.33 -12.31
CA SER A 292 22.46 -69.24 -13.30
C SER A 292 21.53 -70.42 -13.61
N ASN A 293 21.61 -70.92 -14.84
CA ASN A 293 20.82 -72.08 -15.31
C ASN A 293 20.84 -73.28 -14.34
N PHE A 294 22.00 -73.61 -13.77
CA PHE A 294 22.14 -74.73 -12.82
C PHE A 294 21.29 -74.58 -11.56
N LYS A 295 21.27 -73.39 -10.96
CA LYS A 295 20.48 -73.11 -9.74
C LYS A 295 18.98 -73.03 -10.03
N LYS A 296 18.59 -72.54 -11.21
CA LYS A 296 17.18 -72.50 -11.62
C LYS A 296 16.61 -73.90 -11.83
N ILE A 297 17.35 -74.77 -12.52
CA ILE A 297 16.96 -76.18 -12.72
C ILE A 297 16.75 -76.87 -11.36
N ILE A 298 17.65 -76.65 -10.41
CA ILE A 298 17.50 -77.17 -9.05
C ILE A 298 16.24 -76.61 -8.35
N PHE A 299 15.99 -75.29 -8.43
CA PHE A 299 14.80 -74.67 -7.84
C PHE A 299 13.48 -75.19 -8.45
N ASP A 300 13.42 -75.32 -9.77
CA ASP A 300 12.25 -75.83 -10.49
C ASP A 300 12.04 -77.34 -10.22
N MET A 301 13.11 -78.12 -9.99
CA MET A 301 13.02 -79.52 -9.57
C MET A 301 12.41 -79.66 -8.16
N TYR A 302 12.87 -78.87 -7.18
CA TYR A 302 12.35 -78.94 -5.80
C TYR A 302 10.90 -78.45 -5.65
N MET A 303 10.43 -77.52 -6.50
CA MET A 303 9.05 -77.02 -6.44
C MET A 303 8.03 -77.94 -7.13
N ASN A 304 8.49 -78.84 -8.01
CA ASN A 304 7.63 -79.84 -8.66
C ASN A 304 7.46 -81.14 -7.85
N ASP A 305 8.21 -81.31 -6.75
CA ASP A 305 8.10 -82.47 -5.85
C ASP A 305 7.15 -82.22 -4.65
N VAL A 306 6.41 -81.10 -4.62
CA VAL A 306 5.47 -80.73 -3.52
C VAL A 306 4.00 -80.64 -3.99
N LEU A 307 3.64 -81.31 -5.09
CA LEU A 307 2.25 -81.51 -5.53
C LEU A 307 1.92 -82.99 -5.70
#